data_AF-A0A836C600-F1
#
_entry.id   AF-A0A836C600-F1
#
_cell.length_a   1.000
_cell.length_b   1.000
_cell.length_c   1.000
_cell.angle_alpha   90.00
_cell.angle_beta   90.00
_cell.angle_gamma   90.00
#
_symmetry.space_group_name_H-M   'P 1'
#
loop_
_entity.id
_entity.type
_entity.pdbx_description
1 polymer ?
#
loop_
_entity_poly.entity_id
_entity_poly.type
_entity_poly.pdbx_seq_one_letter_code
_entity_poly.pdbx_strand_id
1 'polypeptide(L)'
;MILKGTIGVGEGPWGLTTRLRPGPDGELQAETLVLTDKGSFHPLLGASSRGELSLGPPLELYKKDAGGVRRAFQAPAAVCSDPVFVPSTLSVFYLGGHAVYRLHGDNTVELVAGHPTEQGNVEGLGIDARLQCPAFLCCNSKVLLAGREVDRGDAVDGRAEEARFRDIWGLVADAAGDLIVVDRSAPVGGPTFMRRVAPNGTVTTQARLDEGLHRPAILPNGYLALCRVSPPSLLVLDLGLNPPPLLPPAPPAPAGPPRRTLHADMGALLDVQPDGTADLTLVVGGRRFPVHRAVLIARCDFFRSQLEGGFADGAAAELSLPDAGPAAFELLLRFVYTGAVDTPAALAPSVAELADRLLLPELCSDAQAVVLSGVSAETVVGSLPWAERLGASFSSLLSSLKAWYLEHHEEVQEAAPDGLKRLSVESPDLMVELVGGLSRLAKRRRTA
;
A
#
# COMPACT_ATOMS: atom_id res chain seq x y z
N MET A 1 8.86 -23.30 -19.84
CA MET A 1 10.17 -22.92 -19.28
C MET A 1 11.27 -23.41 -20.21
N ILE A 2 12.09 -22.49 -20.74
CA ILE A 2 13.24 -22.82 -21.61
C ILE A 2 14.51 -22.26 -20.97
N LEU A 3 15.56 -23.08 -20.81
CA LEU A 3 16.86 -22.61 -20.36
C LEU A 3 17.54 -21.82 -21.48
N LYS A 4 17.92 -20.56 -21.21
CA LYS A 4 18.64 -19.70 -22.17
C LYS A 4 20.14 -19.73 -22.00
N GLY A 5 20.61 -20.02 -20.80
CA GLY A 5 22.03 -20.22 -20.54
C GLY A 5 22.40 -19.96 -19.08
N THR A 6 23.69 -20.11 -18.82
CA THR A 6 24.31 -19.84 -17.53
C THR A 6 25.47 -18.89 -17.74
N ILE A 7 25.51 -17.79 -17.00
CA ILE A 7 26.51 -16.73 -17.15
C ILE A 7 27.43 -16.78 -15.94
N GLY A 8 28.72 -17.04 -16.14
CA GLY A 8 29.70 -16.99 -15.06
C GLY A 8 29.93 -15.57 -14.57
N VAL A 9 29.92 -15.36 -13.26
CA VAL A 9 30.11 -14.03 -12.63
C VAL A 9 31.49 -13.87 -12.00
N GLY A 10 32.16 -14.98 -11.65
CA GLY A 10 33.48 -14.96 -11.01
C GLY A 10 33.47 -14.57 -9.53
N GLU A 11 32.49 -13.75 -9.11
CA GLU A 11 32.16 -13.40 -7.73
C GLU A 11 30.72 -13.82 -7.41
N GLY A 12 30.35 -13.96 -6.13
CA GLY A 12 29.03 -14.43 -5.76
C GLY A 12 27.95 -13.42 -6.16
N PRO A 13 27.09 -13.68 -7.16
CA PRO A 13 26.02 -12.75 -7.51
C PRO A 13 25.00 -12.68 -6.37
N TRP A 14 24.65 -11.47 -5.97
CA TRP A 14 23.86 -11.21 -4.78
C TRP A 14 22.58 -10.40 -5.04
N GLY A 15 22.42 -9.86 -6.25
CA GLY A 15 21.19 -9.23 -6.68
C GLY A 15 21.31 -8.70 -8.11
N LEU A 16 20.18 -8.42 -8.73
CA LEU A 16 20.12 -7.76 -10.03
C LEU A 16 19.11 -6.62 -9.98
N THR A 17 19.38 -5.57 -10.75
CA THR A 17 18.43 -4.46 -10.92
C THR A 17 18.56 -3.89 -12.32
N THR A 18 17.52 -3.25 -12.82
CA THR A 18 17.60 -2.48 -14.06
C THR A 18 17.38 -1.01 -13.75
N ARG A 19 18.34 -0.17 -14.14
CA ARG A 19 18.27 1.29 -14.01
C ARG A 19 18.13 1.96 -15.37
N LEU A 20 17.81 3.25 -15.34
CA LEU A 20 17.87 4.14 -16.49
C LEU A 20 19.10 5.04 -16.38
N ARG A 21 19.89 5.12 -17.45
CA ARG A 21 21.03 6.05 -17.57
C ARG A 21 20.86 6.97 -18.78
N PRO A 22 21.34 8.22 -18.72
CA PRO A 22 21.39 9.08 -19.90
C PRO A 22 22.30 8.48 -20.98
N GLY A 23 21.77 8.33 -22.18
CA GLY A 23 22.51 7.96 -23.38
C GLY A 23 23.24 9.16 -24.01
N PRO A 24 24.03 8.93 -25.07
CA PRO A 24 24.79 9.98 -25.77
C PRO A 24 23.90 11.13 -26.26
N ASP A 25 22.68 10.80 -26.70
CA ASP A 25 21.72 11.74 -27.29
C ASP A 25 20.72 12.29 -26.25
N GLY A 26 20.96 12.04 -24.95
CA GLY A 26 20.07 12.45 -23.86
C GLY A 26 18.87 11.52 -23.61
N GLU A 27 18.65 10.52 -24.47
CA GLU A 27 17.63 9.49 -24.24
C GLU A 27 17.99 8.56 -23.07
N LEU A 28 17.01 8.19 -22.26
CA LEU A 28 17.23 7.23 -21.17
C LEU A 28 17.36 5.81 -21.72
N GLN A 29 18.48 5.16 -21.42
CA GLN A 29 18.76 3.78 -21.79
C GLN A 29 18.67 2.87 -20.56
N ALA A 30 18.01 1.72 -20.73
CA ALA A 30 17.96 0.69 -19.70
C ALA A 30 19.30 -0.02 -19.59
N GLU A 31 19.79 -0.16 -18.37
CA GLU A 31 21.01 -0.89 -18.05
C GLU A 31 20.74 -1.83 -16.88
N THR A 32 20.84 -3.13 -17.13
CA THR A 32 20.75 -4.15 -16.09
C THR A 32 22.10 -4.32 -15.43
N LEU A 33 22.13 -4.28 -14.10
CA LEU A 33 23.32 -4.43 -13.28
C LEU A 33 23.20 -5.68 -12.41
N VAL A 34 24.32 -6.38 -12.27
CA VAL A 34 24.54 -7.49 -11.35
C VAL A 34 25.37 -6.96 -10.19
N LEU A 35 24.84 -7.03 -8.97
CA LEU A 35 25.57 -6.73 -7.75
C LEU A 35 26.20 -8.02 -7.22
N THR A 36 27.50 -7.99 -6.96
CA THR A 36 28.22 -9.12 -6.34
C THR A 36 28.29 -8.96 -4.82
N ASP A 37 28.62 -10.05 -4.15
CA ASP A 37 28.91 -10.12 -2.72
C ASP A 37 30.10 -9.26 -2.28
N LYS A 38 30.93 -8.80 -3.21
CA LYS A 38 32.02 -7.84 -2.95
C LYS A 38 31.61 -6.38 -3.14
N GLY A 39 30.33 -6.12 -3.43
CA GLY A 39 29.81 -4.77 -3.64
C GLY A 39 30.15 -4.17 -5.01
N SER A 40 30.63 -4.98 -5.96
CA SER A 40 30.88 -4.53 -7.32
C SER A 40 29.60 -4.63 -8.16
N PHE A 41 29.40 -3.65 -9.06
CA PHE A 41 28.29 -3.68 -10.02
C PHE A 41 28.84 -4.00 -11.41
N HIS A 42 28.26 -4.99 -12.07
CA HIS A 42 28.61 -5.38 -13.43
C HIS A 42 27.42 -5.21 -14.38
N PRO A 43 27.58 -4.59 -15.55
CA PRO A 43 26.50 -4.51 -16.52
C PRO A 43 26.27 -5.89 -17.15
N LEU A 44 25.01 -6.29 -17.23
CA LEU A 44 24.58 -7.49 -17.95
C LEU A 44 24.27 -7.08 -19.40
N LEU A 45 25.23 -7.31 -20.29
CA LEU A 45 25.14 -6.97 -21.70
C LEU A 45 24.12 -7.88 -22.39
N GLY A 46 23.33 -7.30 -23.30
CA GLY A 46 22.26 -8.02 -24.00
C GLY A 46 20.95 -8.15 -23.22
N ALA A 47 20.86 -7.65 -21.98
CA ALA A 47 19.64 -7.79 -21.16
C ALA A 47 18.37 -7.14 -21.76
N SER A 48 18.54 -6.18 -22.68
CA SER A 48 17.45 -5.52 -23.40
C SER A 48 17.11 -6.16 -24.76
N SER A 49 17.85 -7.17 -25.21
CA SER A 49 17.59 -7.89 -26.46
C SER A 49 17.42 -9.39 -26.18
N ARG A 50 16.83 -10.12 -27.12
CA ARG A 50 16.75 -11.60 -27.05
C ARG A 50 18.01 -12.29 -27.62
N GLY A 51 19.14 -11.57 -27.61
CA GLY A 51 20.43 -12.06 -28.07
C GLY A 51 21.22 -12.76 -26.97
N GLU A 52 22.53 -12.92 -27.20
CA GLU A 52 23.45 -13.49 -26.22
C GLU A 52 23.66 -12.55 -25.02
N LEU A 53 23.67 -13.14 -23.83
CA LEU A 53 23.89 -12.41 -22.58
C LEU A 53 25.31 -12.64 -22.09
N SER A 54 25.98 -11.57 -21.68
CA SER A 54 27.34 -11.65 -21.12
C SER A 54 27.53 -10.62 -20.01
N LEU A 55 28.45 -10.93 -19.09
CA LEU A 55 28.81 -10.01 -18.02
C LEU A 55 29.88 -9.03 -18.50
N GLY A 56 29.63 -7.74 -18.37
CA GLY A 56 30.61 -6.69 -18.66
C GLY A 56 31.59 -6.43 -17.50
N PRO A 57 32.56 -5.52 -17.72
CA PRO A 57 33.52 -5.14 -16.69
C PRO A 57 32.84 -4.43 -15.50
N PRO A 58 33.43 -4.48 -14.29
CA PRO A 58 32.88 -3.79 -13.13
C PRO A 58 32.80 -2.29 -13.37
N LEU A 59 31.73 -1.66 -12.90
CA LEU A 59 31.55 -0.22 -12.97
C LEU A 59 32.57 0.48 -12.05
N GLU A 60 33.16 1.55 -12.56
CA GLU A 60 33.84 2.53 -11.73
C GLU A 60 32.80 3.39 -11.01
N LEU A 61 32.79 3.30 -9.68
CA LEU A 61 31.90 4.09 -8.83
C LEU A 61 32.63 5.32 -8.29
N TYR A 62 31.88 6.40 -8.10
CA TYR A 62 32.45 7.67 -7.64
C TYR A 62 31.63 8.27 -6.49
N LYS A 63 32.27 8.95 -5.55
CA LYS A 63 31.61 9.81 -4.56
C LYS A 63 31.91 11.27 -4.90
N LYS A 64 30.90 12.14 -4.83
CA LYS A 64 31.09 13.59 -4.92
C LYS A 64 31.53 14.11 -3.55
N ASP A 65 32.63 14.87 -3.51
CA ASP A 65 32.96 15.63 -2.30
C ASP A 65 32.12 16.92 -2.19
N ALA A 66 32.30 17.68 -1.11
CA ALA A 66 31.54 18.91 -0.87
C ALA A 66 31.71 19.97 -1.98
N GLY A 67 32.78 19.86 -2.80
CA GLY A 67 33.01 20.71 -3.97
C GLY A 67 32.48 20.14 -5.28
N GLY A 68 31.80 18.98 -5.24
CA GLY A 68 31.26 18.30 -6.43
C GLY A 68 32.28 17.48 -7.23
N VAL A 69 33.53 17.37 -6.76
CA VAL A 69 34.58 16.61 -7.45
C VAL A 69 34.35 15.12 -7.25
N ARG A 70 34.41 14.35 -8.35
CA ARG A 70 34.28 12.89 -8.32
C ARG A 70 35.58 12.26 -7.84
N ARG A 71 35.48 11.45 -6.78
CA ARG A 71 36.57 10.61 -6.28
C ARG A 71 36.15 9.15 -6.39
N ALA A 72 37.10 8.27 -6.74
CA ALA A 72 36.83 6.84 -6.81
C ALA A 72 36.25 6.33 -5.48
N PHE A 73 35.25 5.48 -5.57
CA PHE A 73 34.55 4.90 -4.44
C PHE A 73 34.51 3.38 -4.57
N GLN A 74 34.77 2.68 -3.47
CA GLN A 74 34.58 1.24 -3.37
C GLN A 74 33.47 0.98 -2.36
N ALA A 75 32.45 0.23 -2.78
CA ALA A 75 31.37 -0.14 -1.89
C ALA A 75 31.87 -1.10 -0.80
N PRO A 76 31.33 -1.03 0.42
CA PRO A 76 31.68 -1.97 1.47
C PRO A 76 31.30 -3.41 1.09
N ALA A 77 32.22 -4.35 1.28
CA ALA A 77 32.05 -5.77 0.92
C ALA A 77 31.15 -6.59 1.87
N ALA A 78 30.52 -5.96 2.87
CA ALA A 78 29.73 -6.66 3.88
C ALA A 78 28.25 -6.38 3.68
N VAL A 79 27.41 -7.42 3.56
CA VAL A 79 25.94 -7.36 3.58
C VAL A 79 25.33 -6.52 2.44
N CYS A 80 25.29 -7.11 1.24
CA CYS A 80 24.49 -6.59 0.14
C CYS A 80 23.03 -7.04 0.30
N SER A 81 22.06 -6.16 0.03
CA SER A 81 20.67 -6.57 -0.24
C SER A 81 20.40 -6.49 -1.73
N ASP A 82 19.18 -6.88 -2.13
CA ASP A 82 18.72 -6.61 -3.49
C ASP A 82 18.82 -5.10 -3.79
N PRO A 83 19.50 -4.73 -4.89
CA PRO A 83 19.49 -3.36 -5.37
C PRO A 83 18.10 -3.05 -5.96
N VAL A 84 17.50 -1.95 -5.51
CA VAL A 84 16.14 -1.54 -5.91
C VAL A 84 16.22 -0.26 -6.73
N PHE A 85 15.74 -0.31 -7.97
CA PHE A 85 15.60 0.90 -8.78
C PHE A 85 14.36 1.70 -8.33
N VAL A 86 14.54 3.00 -8.10
CA VAL A 86 13.47 3.92 -7.69
C VAL A 86 13.23 4.95 -8.81
N PRO A 87 12.16 4.79 -9.60
CA PRO A 87 11.91 5.61 -10.80
C PRO A 87 11.82 7.11 -10.53
N SER A 88 11.20 7.52 -9.41
CA SER A 88 11.03 8.93 -9.04
C SER A 88 12.34 9.69 -8.86
N THR A 89 13.44 8.96 -8.70
CA THR A 89 14.77 9.54 -8.46
C THR A 89 15.81 9.05 -9.47
N LEU A 90 15.39 8.23 -10.45
CA LEU A 90 16.26 7.60 -11.45
C LEU A 90 17.54 7.00 -10.85
N SER A 91 17.42 6.41 -9.66
CA SER A 91 18.56 5.94 -8.87
C SER A 91 18.30 4.53 -8.33
N VAL A 92 19.38 3.78 -8.16
CA VAL A 92 19.36 2.47 -7.53
C VAL A 92 19.70 2.64 -6.05
N PHE A 93 18.88 2.10 -5.16
CA PHE A 93 19.17 2.02 -3.75
C PHE A 93 19.70 0.62 -3.42
N TYR A 94 20.75 0.54 -2.64
CA TYR A 94 21.34 -0.73 -2.24
C TYR A 94 21.94 -0.63 -0.84
N LEU A 95 22.10 -1.78 -0.18
CA LEU A 95 22.77 -1.85 1.12
C LEU A 95 24.26 -2.15 0.95
N GLY A 96 25.07 -1.47 1.74
CA GLY A 96 26.49 -1.77 1.92
C GLY A 96 26.86 -1.60 3.40
N GLY A 97 27.34 -2.66 4.01
CA GLY A 97 27.57 -2.72 5.46
C GLY A 97 26.26 -2.56 6.22
N HIS A 98 26.21 -1.54 7.08
CA HIS A 98 25.01 -1.17 7.86
C HIS A 98 24.37 0.13 7.35
N ALA A 99 24.58 0.43 6.07
CA ALA A 99 24.16 1.68 5.43
C ALA A 99 23.37 1.46 4.14
N VAL A 100 22.49 2.41 3.85
CA VAL A 100 21.76 2.55 2.60
C VAL A 100 22.50 3.54 1.70
N TYR A 101 22.83 3.10 0.49
CA TYR A 101 23.45 3.92 -0.54
C TYR A 101 22.49 4.13 -1.70
N ARG A 102 22.72 5.24 -2.40
CA ARG A 102 22.06 5.60 -3.64
C ARG A 102 23.09 5.69 -4.75
N LEU A 103 22.90 4.90 -5.79
CA LEU A 103 23.67 4.89 -7.03
C LEU A 103 22.89 5.61 -8.13
N HIS A 104 23.46 6.70 -8.63
CA HIS A 104 22.91 7.48 -9.73
C HIS A 104 23.30 6.90 -11.10
N GLY A 105 22.58 7.31 -12.16
CA GLY A 105 22.86 6.89 -13.54
C GLY A 105 24.24 7.34 -14.08
N ASP A 106 24.90 8.29 -13.43
CA ASP A 106 26.25 8.76 -13.76
C ASP A 106 27.37 8.05 -12.96
N ASN A 107 27.03 6.92 -12.33
CA ASN A 107 27.87 6.12 -11.43
C ASN A 107 28.32 6.82 -10.15
N THR A 108 27.69 7.94 -9.79
CA THR A 108 27.95 8.56 -8.50
C THR A 108 27.14 7.91 -7.40
N VAL A 109 27.74 7.79 -6.22
CA VAL A 109 27.20 7.12 -5.05
C VAL A 109 27.09 8.10 -3.89
N GLU A 110 25.93 8.09 -3.24
CA GLU A 110 25.61 8.88 -2.06
C GLU A 110 25.24 7.94 -0.90
N LEU A 111 25.70 8.28 0.31
CA LEU A 111 25.24 7.63 1.55
C LEU A 111 23.93 8.31 1.97
N VAL A 112 22.84 7.55 1.98
CA VAL A 112 21.51 8.06 2.26
C VAL A 112 21.18 7.94 3.74
N ALA A 113 21.43 6.76 4.32
CA ALA A 113 21.08 6.49 5.71
C ALA A 113 21.99 5.43 6.34
N GLY A 114 22.10 5.45 7.67
CA GLY A 114 22.92 4.50 8.40
C GLY A 114 24.41 4.83 8.36
N HIS A 115 25.22 3.88 8.84
CA HIS A 115 26.67 4.00 8.87
C HIS A 115 27.33 2.75 8.26
N PRO A 116 28.42 2.86 7.50
CA PRO A 116 29.00 1.71 6.81
C PRO A 116 29.46 0.59 7.75
N THR A 117 29.98 0.95 8.93
CA THR A 117 30.59 0.00 9.88
C THR A 117 29.91 -0.07 11.24
N GLU A 118 29.02 0.87 11.54
CA GLU A 118 28.36 0.92 12.85
C GLU A 118 26.94 0.39 12.73
N GLN A 119 26.68 -0.70 13.45
CA GLN A 119 25.36 -1.30 13.55
C GLN A 119 24.63 -0.86 14.82
N GLY A 120 23.31 -0.97 14.81
CA GLY A 120 22.46 -0.70 15.97
C GLY A 120 21.00 -0.55 15.55
N ASN A 121 20.12 -0.26 16.50
CA ASN A 121 18.73 0.09 16.24
C ASN A 121 18.49 1.50 16.75
N VAL A 122 19.04 2.49 16.05
CA VAL A 122 18.89 3.90 16.42
C VAL A 122 18.07 4.56 15.33
N GLU A 123 16.91 5.08 15.73
CA GLU A 123 16.10 5.93 14.87
C GLU A 123 16.80 7.29 14.69
N GLY A 124 16.84 7.78 13.47
CA GLY A 124 17.52 9.02 13.13
C GLY A 124 17.31 9.42 11.68
N LEU A 125 17.61 10.67 11.35
CA LEU A 125 17.54 11.15 9.98
C LEU A 125 18.85 10.81 9.25
N GLY A 126 18.76 10.10 8.13
CA GLY A 126 19.91 9.79 7.30
C GLY A 126 21.04 9.09 8.06
N ILE A 127 22.21 9.71 8.10
CA ILE A 127 23.44 9.13 8.68
C ILE A 127 23.40 8.97 10.21
N ASP A 128 22.44 9.60 10.88
CA ASP A 128 22.25 9.47 12.33
C ASP A 128 21.51 8.17 12.69
N ALA A 129 20.84 7.54 11.72
CA ALA A 129 20.23 6.23 11.92
C ALA A 129 21.31 5.15 12.11
N ARG A 130 20.96 4.07 12.81
CA ARG A 130 21.75 2.83 12.84
C ARG A 130 20.85 1.67 12.47
N LEU A 131 21.36 0.81 11.58
CA LEU A 131 20.63 -0.35 11.06
C LEU A 131 21.28 -1.64 11.56
N GLN A 132 20.48 -2.55 12.11
CA GLN A 132 20.93 -3.87 12.53
C GLN A 132 20.59 -4.90 11.46
N CYS A 133 21.62 -5.41 10.77
CA CYS A 133 21.52 -6.47 9.75
C CYS A 133 20.38 -6.29 8.73
N PRO A 134 20.32 -5.16 8.00
CA PRO A 134 19.22 -4.94 7.06
C PRO A 134 19.38 -5.90 5.85
N ALA A 135 18.31 -6.59 5.46
CA ALA A 135 18.37 -7.70 4.49
C ALA A 135 17.61 -7.46 3.17
N PHE A 136 16.62 -6.55 3.19
CA PHE A 136 15.75 -6.22 2.05
C PHE A 136 15.40 -4.74 2.06
N LEU A 137 15.23 -4.16 0.86
CA LEU A 137 14.71 -2.81 0.65
C LEU A 137 13.38 -2.91 -0.08
N CYS A 138 12.39 -2.12 0.33
CA CYS A 138 11.10 -2.00 -0.36
C CYS A 138 10.66 -0.52 -0.35
N CYS A 139 9.92 -0.09 -1.37
CA CYS A 139 9.53 1.31 -1.56
C CYS A 139 8.07 1.63 -1.16
N ASN A 140 7.27 0.64 -0.75
CA ASN A 140 5.82 0.78 -0.52
C ASN A 140 5.35 0.06 0.76
N SER A 141 4.08 0.27 1.14
CA SER A 141 3.42 -0.39 2.27
C SER A 141 3.35 -1.92 2.10
N LYS A 142 3.43 -2.64 3.23
CA LYS A 142 3.39 -4.11 3.27
C LYS A 142 1.94 -4.57 3.22
N VAL A 143 1.63 -5.54 2.36
CA VAL A 143 0.36 -6.28 2.33
C VAL A 143 0.67 -7.76 2.25
N LEU A 144 0.02 -8.58 3.08
CA LEU A 144 0.11 -10.04 3.00
C LEU A 144 -0.79 -10.53 1.85
N LEU A 145 -0.18 -11.14 0.82
CA LEU A 145 -0.89 -11.61 -0.38
C LEU A 145 -1.20 -13.12 -0.36
N ALA A 146 -0.30 -13.93 0.21
CA ALA A 146 -0.44 -15.39 0.35
C ALA A 146 0.55 -15.93 1.41
N GLY A 147 0.22 -17.06 2.05
CA GLY A 147 1.00 -17.63 3.15
C GLY A 147 0.54 -17.19 4.54
N ARG A 148 0.98 -17.91 5.59
CA ARG A 148 0.77 -17.58 7.00
C ARG A 148 2.07 -17.12 7.67
N GLU A 149 2.00 -16.06 8.46
CA GLU A 149 3.17 -15.38 9.06
C GLU A 149 3.97 -16.25 10.06
N VAL A 150 3.37 -17.29 10.65
CA VAL A 150 3.94 -18.01 11.80
C VAL A 150 4.24 -19.50 11.55
N ASP A 151 3.90 -20.03 10.37
CA ASP A 151 3.94 -21.47 10.12
C ASP A 151 5.14 -21.88 9.25
N ARG A 152 6.18 -22.45 9.88
CA ARG A 152 7.26 -23.15 9.17
C ARG A 152 6.83 -24.58 8.88
N GLY A 153 6.52 -24.88 7.62
CA GLY A 153 6.10 -26.22 7.19
C GLY A 153 6.57 -26.56 5.78
N ASP A 154 6.16 -27.72 5.28
CA ASP A 154 6.35 -28.05 3.87
C ASP A 154 5.56 -27.10 2.98
N ALA A 155 6.12 -26.84 1.80
CA ALA A 155 5.50 -25.97 0.83
C ALA A 155 4.26 -26.62 0.21
N VAL A 156 3.16 -25.89 0.13
CA VAL A 156 1.86 -26.37 -0.37
C VAL A 156 1.30 -25.32 -1.33
N ASP A 157 0.90 -25.76 -2.52
CA ASP A 157 0.14 -24.90 -3.45
C ASP A 157 -1.28 -24.71 -2.90
N GLY A 158 -1.87 -23.54 -3.10
CA GLY A 158 -3.16 -23.19 -2.51
C GLY A 158 -3.53 -21.75 -2.79
N ARG A 159 -4.66 -21.29 -2.24
CA ARG A 159 -5.08 -19.90 -2.37
C ARG A 159 -4.89 -19.15 -1.05
N ALA A 160 -4.31 -17.96 -1.14
CA ALA A 160 -4.09 -17.06 -0.01
C ALA A 160 -3.40 -17.78 1.17
N GLU A 161 -4.07 -17.91 2.32
CA GLU A 161 -3.52 -18.54 3.52
C GLU A 161 -3.33 -20.06 3.43
N GLU A 162 -4.00 -20.72 2.48
CA GLU A 162 -3.88 -22.17 2.28
C GLU A 162 -2.54 -22.54 1.62
N ALA A 163 -1.93 -21.58 0.90
CA ALA A 163 -0.61 -21.75 0.33
C ALA A 163 0.46 -21.66 1.41
N ARG A 164 1.49 -22.50 1.30
CA ARG A 164 2.65 -22.49 2.20
C ARG A 164 3.93 -22.39 1.38
N PHE A 165 4.82 -21.54 1.84
CA PHE A 165 6.16 -21.35 1.29
C PHE A 165 7.17 -21.92 2.28
N ARG A 166 8.35 -22.34 1.79
CA ARG A 166 9.49 -22.61 2.67
C ARG A 166 10.23 -21.31 2.98
N ASP A 167 11.57 -21.34 3.11
CA ASP A 167 12.35 -20.12 3.24
C ASP A 167 12.33 -19.36 1.91
N ILE A 168 11.71 -18.18 1.87
CA ILE A 168 11.67 -17.33 0.67
C ILE A 168 13.02 -16.61 0.53
N TRP A 169 13.69 -16.84 -0.60
CA TRP A 169 15.01 -16.25 -0.92
C TRP A 169 14.96 -15.15 -1.97
N GLY A 170 13.76 -14.80 -2.41
CA GLY A 170 13.51 -13.65 -3.29
C GLY A 170 12.18 -13.77 -4.00
N LEU A 171 11.67 -12.64 -4.47
CA LEU A 171 10.49 -12.57 -5.31
C LEU A 171 10.58 -11.40 -6.27
N VAL A 172 9.88 -11.49 -7.39
CA VAL A 172 9.78 -10.42 -8.39
C VAL A 172 8.38 -10.41 -9.00
N ALA A 173 7.86 -9.23 -9.31
CA ALA A 173 6.58 -9.06 -9.97
C ALA A 173 6.76 -8.82 -11.48
N ASP A 174 5.92 -9.44 -12.30
CA ASP A 174 5.81 -9.12 -13.71
C ASP A 174 4.81 -7.96 -13.95
N ALA A 175 4.67 -7.52 -15.21
CA ALA A 175 3.75 -6.43 -15.55
C ALA A 175 2.26 -6.78 -15.42
N ALA A 176 1.91 -8.08 -15.35
CA ALA A 176 0.54 -8.54 -15.11
C ALA A 176 0.20 -8.60 -13.60
N GLY A 177 1.18 -8.38 -12.72
CA GLY A 177 1.04 -8.50 -11.28
C GLY A 177 1.19 -9.92 -10.76
N ASP A 178 1.58 -10.88 -11.61
CA ASP A 178 1.98 -12.21 -11.16
C ASP A 178 3.35 -12.09 -10.45
N LEU A 179 3.45 -12.65 -9.24
CA LEU A 179 4.73 -12.75 -8.53
C LEU A 179 5.41 -14.07 -8.86
N ILE A 180 6.70 -14.02 -9.15
CA ILE A 180 7.57 -15.19 -9.15
C ILE A 180 8.33 -15.22 -7.84
N VAL A 181 8.08 -16.24 -7.02
CA VAL A 181 8.70 -16.45 -5.71
C VAL A 181 9.67 -17.62 -5.82
N VAL A 182 10.86 -17.48 -5.24
CA VAL A 182 11.80 -18.59 -5.07
C VAL A 182 11.96 -18.93 -3.60
N ASP A 183 11.62 -20.16 -3.25
CA ASP A 183 11.74 -20.70 -1.89
C ASP A 183 12.61 -21.97 -1.84
N ARG A 184 13.25 -22.20 -0.69
CA ARG A 184 14.21 -23.31 -0.49
C ARG A 184 13.94 -24.05 0.81
N SER A 185 14.26 -25.35 0.83
CA SER A 185 14.06 -26.22 1.99
C SER A 185 15.24 -26.28 2.97
N ALA A 186 16.39 -25.69 2.63
CA ALA A 186 17.60 -25.76 3.44
C ALA A 186 18.47 -24.49 3.30
N PRO A 187 19.26 -24.12 4.33
CA PRO A 187 20.01 -22.86 4.33
C PRO A 187 21.14 -22.77 3.29
N VAL A 188 21.62 -23.90 2.75
CA VAL A 188 22.70 -23.93 1.75
C VAL A 188 22.53 -25.13 0.82
N GLY A 189 22.48 -24.91 -0.50
CA GLY A 189 22.60 -25.95 -1.54
C GLY A 189 21.40 -26.86 -1.78
N GLY A 190 20.27 -26.66 -1.09
CA GLY A 190 19.04 -27.41 -1.33
C GLY A 190 18.31 -27.00 -2.62
N PRO A 191 17.37 -27.82 -3.12
CA PRO A 191 16.60 -27.51 -4.32
C PRO A 191 15.79 -26.24 -4.14
N THR A 192 15.73 -25.43 -5.20
CA THR A 192 14.91 -24.22 -5.29
C THR A 192 13.58 -24.55 -5.93
N PHE A 193 12.51 -24.08 -5.29
CA PHE A 193 11.17 -24.16 -5.81
C PHE A 193 10.81 -22.79 -6.37
N MET A 194 10.39 -22.76 -7.63
CA MET A 194 9.92 -21.56 -8.28
C MET A 194 8.40 -21.61 -8.29
N ARG A 195 7.79 -20.61 -7.65
CA ARG A 195 6.34 -20.49 -7.51
C ARG A 195 5.85 -19.26 -8.23
N ARG A 196 4.65 -19.35 -8.77
CA ARG A 196 3.89 -18.22 -9.28
C ARG A 196 2.74 -17.92 -8.33
N VAL A 197 2.61 -16.67 -7.90
CA VAL A 197 1.50 -16.16 -7.10
C VAL A 197 0.71 -15.17 -7.94
N ALA A 198 -0.52 -15.52 -8.28
CA ALA A 198 -1.40 -14.64 -9.04
C ALA A 198 -1.97 -13.52 -8.14
N PRO A 199 -2.41 -12.38 -8.73
CA PRO A 199 -3.01 -11.27 -7.97
C PRO A 199 -4.20 -11.66 -7.08
N ASN A 200 -4.91 -12.73 -7.43
CA ASN A 200 -6.03 -13.27 -6.64
C ASN A 200 -5.61 -14.16 -5.45
N GLY A 201 -4.30 -14.26 -5.18
CA GLY A 201 -3.70 -15.05 -4.10
C GLY A 201 -3.46 -16.51 -4.45
N THR A 202 -3.71 -16.96 -5.69
CA THR A 202 -3.46 -18.35 -6.10
C THR A 202 -1.96 -18.63 -6.24
N VAL A 203 -1.45 -19.63 -5.54
CA VAL A 203 -0.04 -20.07 -5.59
C VAL A 203 0.08 -21.37 -6.37
N THR A 204 0.99 -21.41 -7.35
CA THR A 204 1.29 -22.60 -8.15
C THR A 204 2.79 -22.84 -8.25
N THR A 205 3.23 -24.08 -8.06
CA THR A 205 4.63 -24.48 -8.28
C THR A 205 4.90 -24.62 -9.78
N GLN A 206 5.78 -23.77 -10.31
CA GLN A 206 6.15 -23.73 -11.72
C GLN A 206 7.31 -24.68 -12.05
N ALA A 207 8.29 -24.78 -11.15
CA ALA A 207 9.43 -25.66 -11.32
C ALA A 207 10.08 -26.02 -9.98
N ARG A 208 10.74 -27.17 -9.96
CA ARG A 208 11.75 -27.55 -8.96
C ARG A 208 13.10 -27.60 -9.67
N LEU A 209 14.05 -26.83 -9.17
CA LEU A 209 15.40 -26.72 -9.68
C LEU A 209 16.34 -27.30 -8.62
N ASP A 210 17.21 -28.24 -8.99
CA ASP A 210 18.12 -28.90 -8.03
C ASP A 210 19.32 -28.03 -7.63
N GLU A 211 19.32 -26.77 -8.06
CA GLU A 211 20.34 -25.78 -7.76
C GLU A 211 19.88 -24.83 -6.64
N GLY A 212 20.83 -24.36 -5.84
CA GLY A 212 20.59 -23.32 -4.84
C GLY A 212 20.55 -21.93 -5.48
N LEU A 213 19.37 -21.54 -5.95
CA LEU A 213 19.10 -20.27 -6.64
C LEU A 213 18.41 -19.26 -5.72
N HIS A 214 18.66 -17.97 -5.93
CA HIS A 214 18.12 -16.87 -5.12
C HIS A 214 17.94 -15.59 -5.94
N ARG A 215 17.25 -14.60 -5.37
CA ARG A 215 17.15 -13.21 -5.86
C ARG A 215 16.75 -13.13 -7.35
N PRO A 216 15.49 -13.50 -7.68
CA PRO A 216 15.01 -13.48 -9.05
C PRO A 216 14.90 -12.04 -9.56
N ALA A 217 15.21 -11.82 -10.83
CA ALA A 217 14.97 -10.55 -11.51
C ALA A 217 14.45 -10.78 -12.93
N ILE A 218 13.44 -10.01 -13.31
CA ILE A 218 12.92 -10.01 -14.68
C ILE A 218 13.75 -9.00 -15.50
N LEU A 219 14.43 -9.50 -16.51
CA LEU A 219 15.23 -8.72 -17.43
C LEU A 219 14.33 -7.95 -18.41
N PRO A 220 14.79 -6.82 -18.98
CA PRO A 220 14.00 -6.05 -19.95
C PRO A 220 13.59 -6.82 -21.22
N ASN A 221 14.29 -7.91 -21.56
CA ASN A 221 13.91 -8.82 -22.65
C ASN A 221 12.84 -9.87 -22.28
N GLY A 222 12.38 -9.88 -21.03
CA GLY A 222 11.36 -10.79 -20.47
C GLY A 222 11.92 -12.10 -19.89
N TYR A 223 13.25 -12.28 -19.87
CA TYR A 223 13.86 -13.45 -19.23
C TYR A 223 13.93 -13.29 -17.72
N LEU A 224 13.83 -14.40 -17.01
CA LEU A 224 14.06 -14.48 -15.57
C LEU A 224 15.54 -14.84 -15.33
N ALA A 225 16.25 -13.99 -14.60
CA ALA A 225 17.60 -14.26 -14.11
C ALA A 225 17.55 -14.65 -12.63
N LEU A 226 18.32 -15.67 -12.25
CA LEU A 226 18.44 -16.20 -10.89
C LEU A 226 19.91 -16.27 -10.49
N CYS A 227 20.24 -15.78 -9.30
CA CYS A 227 21.60 -15.85 -8.75
C CYS A 227 21.91 -17.27 -8.25
N ARG A 228 23.16 -17.71 -8.44
CA ARG A 228 23.73 -18.92 -7.85
C ARG A 228 25.05 -18.60 -7.18
N VAL A 229 25.21 -19.03 -5.92
CA VAL A 229 26.44 -18.77 -5.13
C VAL A 229 27.60 -19.65 -5.58
N SER A 230 27.35 -20.93 -5.83
CA SER A 230 28.39 -21.91 -6.16
C SER A 230 27.94 -22.87 -7.27
N PRO A 231 28.62 -22.91 -8.43
CA PRO A 231 29.62 -21.92 -8.86
C PRO A 231 28.95 -20.54 -9.09
N PRO A 232 29.70 -19.43 -8.93
CA PRO A 232 29.17 -18.07 -9.02
C PRO A 232 28.67 -17.76 -10.43
N SER A 233 27.35 -17.75 -10.61
CA SER A 233 26.75 -17.58 -11.93
C SER A 233 25.29 -17.11 -11.88
N LEU A 234 24.79 -16.64 -13.01
CA LEU A 234 23.37 -16.39 -13.24
C LEU A 234 22.77 -17.50 -14.09
N LEU A 235 21.64 -18.07 -13.65
CA LEU A 235 20.81 -18.96 -14.46
C LEU A 235 19.74 -18.10 -15.15
N VAL A 236 19.60 -18.23 -16.48
CA VAL A 236 18.64 -17.44 -17.26
C VAL A 236 17.58 -18.35 -17.87
N LEU A 237 16.31 -18.07 -17.55
CA LEU A 237 15.15 -18.83 -17.98
C LEU A 237 14.20 -17.96 -18.80
N ASP A 238 13.64 -18.54 -19.85
CA ASP A 238 12.54 -17.96 -20.61
C ASP A 238 11.22 -18.62 -20.18
N LEU A 239 10.42 -17.81 -19.49
CA LEU A 239 9.09 -18.17 -19.00
C LEU A 239 7.98 -17.41 -19.75
N GLY A 240 8.33 -16.57 -20.73
CA GLY A 240 7.37 -15.69 -21.39
C GLY A 240 6.81 -14.57 -20.51
N LEU A 241 7.60 -14.09 -19.54
CA LEU A 241 7.17 -13.01 -18.63
C LEU A 241 7.15 -11.67 -19.37
N ASN A 242 6.22 -10.81 -18.94
CA ASN A 242 6.18 -9.42 -19.38
C ASN A 242 6.95 -8.55 -18.37
N PRO A 243 8.07 -7.92 -18.75
CA PRO A 243 8.87 -7.14 -17.81
C PRO A 243 8.07 -5.93 -17.28
N PRO A 244 8.18 -5.62 -15.97
CA PRO A 244 7.53 -4.44 -15.41
C PRO A 244 8.10 -3.17 -16.07
N PRO A 245 7.28 -2.13 -16.29
CA PRO A 245 7.75 -0.88 -16.87
C PRO A 245 8.73 -0.19 -15.90
N LEU A 246 9.87 0.28 -16.41
CA LEU A 246 10.90 0.94 -15.60
C LEU A 246 10.47 2.33 -15.11
N LEU A 247 9.61 3.01 -15.86
CA LEU A 247 8.98 4.25 -15.44
C LEU A 247 7.51 3.96 -15.14
N PRO A 248 6.91 4.62 -14.14
CA PRO A 248 5.46 4.62 -14.02
C PRO A 248 4.85 5.10 -15.35
N PRO A 249 3.65 4.61 -15.73
CA PRO A 249 2.96 5.16 -16.88
C PRO A 249 2.94 6.68 -16.75
N ALA A 250 3.31 7.36 -17.83
CA ALA A 250 3.29 8.81 -17.84
C ALA A 250 1.92 9.26 -17.31
N PRO A 251 1.86 10.20 -16.35
CA PRO A 251 0.58 10.75 -15.96
C PRO A 251 -0.11 11.20 -17.25
N PRO A 252 -1.43 11.00 -17.38
CA PRO A 252 -2.15 11.49 -18.55
C PRO A 252 -1.72 12.93 -18.78
N ALA A 253 -1.32 13.23 -20.03
CA ALA A 253 -0.73 14.52 -20.39
C ALA A 253 -1.49 15.64 -19.68
N PRO A 254 -0.80 16.59 -19.01
CA PRO A 254 -1.48 17.61 -18.22
C PRO A 254 -2.49 18.30 -19.12
N ALA A 255 -3.76 18.15 -18.78
CA ALA A 255 -4.87 18.67 -19.55
C ALA A 255 -4.91 20.20 -19.40
N GLY A 256 -4.00 20.92 -20.06
CA GLY A 256 -3.86 22.38 -19.90
C GLY A 256 -3.68 22.82 -18.44
N PRO A 257 -3.82 24.11 -18.12
CA PRO A 257 -4.12 24.50 -16.74
C PRO A 257 -5.37 23.71 -16.29
N PRO A 258 -5.44 23.19 -15.05
CA PRO A 258 -6.59 22.43 -14.59
C PRO A 258 -7.84 23.23 -14.93
N ARG A 259 -8.78 22.58 -15.63
CA ARG A 259 -10.07 23.22 -15.89
C ARG A 259 -10.60 23.66 -14.53
N ARG A 260 -10.83 24.96 -14.37
CA ARG A 260 -11.54 25.47 -13.21
C ARG A 260 -12.91 24.82 -13.20
N THR A 261 -13.08 23.87 -12.29
CA THR A 261 -14.37 23.24 -12.02
C THR A 261 -14.95 23.91 -10.80
N LEU A 262 -16.28 24.07 -10.77
CA LEU A 262 -16.95 24.70 -9.64
C LEU A 262 -16.59 23.99 -8.31
N HIS A 263 -16.58 22.64 -8.29
CA HIS A 263 -16.25 21.91 -7.07
C HIS A 263 -14.80 22.13 -6.60
N ALA A 264 -13.83 22.24 -7.52
CA ALA A 264 -12.44 22.47 -7.16
C ALA A 264 -12.22 23.90 -6.68
N ASP A 265 -12.84 24.88 -7.34
CA ASP A 265 -12.76 26.29 -6.93
C ASP A 265 -13.44 26.51 -5.57
N MET A 266 -14.58 25.85 -5.30
CA MET A 266 -15.24 25.89 -3.99
C MET A 266 -14.43 25.18 -2.91
N GLY A 267 -13.77 24.06 -3.24
CA GLY A 267 -12.83 23.40 -2.34
C GLY A 267 -11.66 24.31 -1.97
N ALA A 268 -11.05 24.96 -2.95
CA ALA A 268 -9.97 25.92 -2.74
C ALA A 268 -10.42 27.14 -1.91
N LEU A 269 -11.65 27.62 -2.11
CA LEU A 269 -12.24 28.69 -1.29
C LEU A 269 -12.35 28.29 0.19
N LEU A 270 -12.69 27.03 0.47
CA LEU A 270 -12.74 26.52 1.85
C LEU A 270 -11.34 26.40 2.47
N ASP A 271 -10.35 25.95 1.69
CA ASP A 271 -8.98 25.69 2.17
C ASP A 271 -8.20 26.94 2.57
N VAL A 272 -8.52 28.10 1.97
CA VAL A 272 -7.83 29.37 2.26
C VAL A 272 -8.41 30.12 3.46
N GLN A 273 -9.47 29.61 4.08
CA GLN A 273 -10.11 30.31 5.18
C GLN A 273 -9.25 30.31 6.46
N PRO A 274 -9.24 31.42 7.24
CA PRO A 274 -9.90 32.69 6.97
C PRO A 274 -9.12 33.58 6.00
N ASP A 275 -9.74 34.00 4.88
CA ASP A 275 -9.16 34.94 3.90
C ASP A 275 -9.86 36.32 3.90
N GLY A 276 -10.88 36.48 4.75
CA GLY A 276 -11.70 37.69 4.85
C GLY A 276 -13.02 37.63 4.07
N THR A 277 -13.32 36.54 3.36
CA THR A 277 -14.61 36.40 2.64
C THR A 277 -15.69 35.68 3.44
N ALA A 278 -15.33 34.92 4.47
CA ALA A 278 -16.28 34.25 5.36
C ALA A 278 -17.15 35.25 6.14
N ASP A 279 -18.47 35.04 6.10
CA ASP A 279 -19.49 35.87 6.74
C ASP A 279 -20.17 35.19 7.95
N LEU A 280 -19.72 33.98 8.29
CA LEU A 280 -20.14 33.20 9.45
C LEU A 280 -18.98 32.34 9.98
N THR A 281 -18.93 32.13 11.29
CA THR A 281 -18.04 31.15 11.92
C THR A 281 -18.87 30.08 12.61
N LEU A 282 -18.64 28.81 12.28
CA LEU A 282 -19.23 27.70 13.01
C LEU A 282 -18.29 27.27 14.14
N VAL A 283 -18.82 27.13 15.35
CA VAL A 283 -18.07 26.65 16.51
C VAL A 283 -18.48 25.22 16.81
N VAL A 284 -17.58 24.27 16.58
CA VAL A 284 -17.85 22.83 16.69
C VAL A 284 -16.81 22.21 17.60
N GLY A 285 -17.24 21.66 18.75
CA GLY A 285 -16.34 21.08 19.75
C GLY A 285 -15.17 21.99 20.16
N GLY A 286 -15.40 23.32 20.21
CA GLY A 286 -14.39 24.33 20.52
C GLY A 286 -13.50 24.75 19.34
N ARG A 287 -13.56 24.05 18.19
CA ARG A 287 -12.89 24.47 16.94
C ARG A 287 -13.76 25.46 16.18
N ARG A 288 -13.14 26.44 15.53
CA ARG A 288 -13.80 27.51 14.77
C ARG A 288 -13.61 27.26 13.28
N PHE A 289 -14.69 27.34 12.52
CA PHE A 289 -14.73 27.11 11.08
C PHE A 289 -15.30 28.35 10.39
N PRO A 290 -14.47 29.23 9.81
CA PRO A 290 -14.94 30.34 8.99
C PRO A 290 -15.58 29.80 7.69
N VAL A 291 -16.81 30.21 7.41
CA VAL A 291 -17.64 29.66 6.32
C VAL A 291 -18.53 30.73 5.69
N HIS A 292 -19.15 30.38 4.57
CA HIS A 292 -20.03 31.25 3.80
C HIS A 292 -21.49 30.82 3.97
N ARG A 293 -22.34 31.71 4.52
CA ARG A 293 -23.78 31.46 4.76
C ARG A 293 -24.49 31.02 3.50
N ALA A 294 -24.21 31.68 2.38
CA ALA A 294 -24.83 31.38 1.09
C ALA A 294 -24.58 29.93 0.64
N VAL A 295 -23.37 29.39 0.88
CA VAL A 295 -23.03 28.02 0.52
C VAL A 295 -23.78 27.03 1.41
N LEU A 296 -23.82 27.27 2.73
CA LEU A 296 -24.54 26.40 3.67
C LEU A 296 -26.04 26.34 3.36
N ILE A 297 -26.70 27.49 3.19
CA ILE A 297 -28.15 27.58 2.93
C ILE A 297 -28.52 26.90 1.60
N ALA A 298 -27.66 27.01 0.59
CA ALA A 298 -27.89 26.41 -0.71
C ALA A 298 -27.76 24.87 -0.71
N ARG A 299 -27.00 24.31 0.24
CA ARG A 299 -26.53 22.91 0.19
C ARG A 299 -26.97 22.06 1.38
N CYS A 300 -27.56 22.65 2.42
CA CYS A 300 -27.94 21.95 3.64
C CYS A 300 -29.24 22.55 4.22
N ASP A 301 -30.31 21.76 4.27
CA ASP A 301 -31.64 22.21 4.72
C ASP A 301 -31.68 22.54 6.22
N PHE A 302 -30.84 21.88 7.02
CA PHE A 302 -30.63 22.26 8.41
C PHE A 302 -30.13 23.70 8.52
N PHE A 303 -29.05 24.05 7.80
CA PHE A 303 -28.52 25.42 7.85
C PHE A 303 -29.46 26.42 7.19
N ARG A 304 -30.19 26.02 6.14
CA ARG A 304 -31.25 26.83 5.56
C ARG A 304 -32.28 27.23 6.61
N SER A 305 -32.91 26.26 7.27
CA SER A 305 -33.92 26.52 8.28
C SER A 305 -33.37 27.32 9.48
N GLN A 306 -32.15 27.01 9.92
CA GLN A 306 -31.49 27.69 11.03
C GLN A 306 -31.11 29.15 10.71
N LEU A 307 -30.86 29.48 9.43
CA LEU A 307 -30.40 30.81 9.01
C LEU A 307 -31.49 31.67 8.34
N GLU A 308 -32.61 31.08 7.89
CA GLU A 308 -33.76 31.78 7.28
C GLU A 308 -34.64 32.52 8.30
N GLY A 309 -34.60 32.14 9.58
CA GLY A 309 -35.40 32.72 10.67
C GLY A 309 -35.04 34.15 11.10
N GLY A 310 -34.17 34.83 10.37
CA GLY A 310 -33.76 36.20 10.67
C GLY A 310 -32.88 36.29 11.91
N PHE A 311 -31.56 36.31 11.70
CA PHE A 311 -30.68 37.05 12.60
C PHE A 311 -31.04 38.53 12.46
N ALA A 312 -32.07 38.97 13.21
CA ALA A 312 -32.49 40.36 13.33
C ALA A 312 -31.38 41.25 13.94
N ASP A 313 -30.30 40.65 14.44
CA ASP A 313 -29.04 41.32 14.69
C ASP A 313 -28.03 40.87 13.63
N GLY A 314 -27.71 41.73 12.68
CA GLY A 314 -26.60 41.58 11.72
C GLY A 314 -25.20 41.55 12.38
N ALA A 315 -25.07 40.98 13.57
CA ALA A 315 -23.89 41.03 14.43
C ALA A 315 -23.44 39.66 15.00
N ALA A 316 -24.27 38.62 15.01
CA ALA A 316 -23.81 37.30 15.46
C ALA A 316 -23.07 36.58 14.33
N ALA A 317 -21.75 36.80 14.26
CA ALA A 317 -20.83 36.15 13.33
C ALA A 317 -20.54 34.68 13.68
N GLU A 318 -21.26 34.08 14.65
CA GLU A 318 -20.96 32.76 15.21
C GLU A 318 -22.22 31.91 15.43
N LEU A 319 -22.17 30.63 15.02
CA LEU A 319 -23.18 29.61 15.30
C LEU A 319 -22.51 28.37 15.89
N SER A 320 -22.99 27.90 17.04
CA SER A 320 -22.40 26.75 17.76
C SER A 320 -23.13 25.44 17.45
N LEU A 321 -22.37 24.37 17.22
CA LEU A 321 -22.85 22.98 17.13
C LEU A 321 -22.13 22.16 18.21
N PRO A 322 -22.61 22.23 19.48
CA PRO A 322 -21.89 21.66 20.62
C PRO A 322 -21.80 20.13 20.55
N ASP A 323 -22.83 19.49 20.01
CA ASP A 323 -22.96 18.03 19.95
C ASP A 323 -22.38 17.45 18.65
N ALA A 324 -21.50 18.16 17.94
CA ALA A 324 -20.85 17.69 16.72
C ALA A 324 -19.35 17.47 16.94
N GLY A 325 -18.85 16.32 16.48
CA GLY A 325 -17.42 16.00 16.48
C GLY A 325 -16.68 16.82 15.43
N PRO A 326 -15.60 17.55 15.77
CA PRO A 326 -14.97 18.46 14.81
C PRO A 326 -14.38 17.78 13.57
N ALA A 327 -13.87 16.55 13.71
CA ALA A 327 -13.31 15.79 12.59
C ALA A 327 -14.39 15.32 11.60
N ALA A 328 -15.54 14.84 12.10
CA ALA A 328 -16.68 14.49 11.26
C ALA A 328 -17.29 15.73 10.60
N PHE A 329 -17.36 16.85 11.33
CA PHE A 329 -17.85 18.11 10.81
C PHE A 329 -16.98 18.66 9.68
N GLU A 330 -15.65 18.51 9.76
CA GLU A 330 -14.73 18.93 8.71
C GLU A 330 -14.98 18.19 7.38
N LEU A 331 -15.24 16.88 7.43
CA LEU A 331 -15.60 16.09 6.24
C LEU A 331 -16.96 16.50 5.68
N LEU A 332 -17.95 16.74 6.55
CA LEU A 332 -19.26 17.24 6.15
C LEU A 332 -19.17 18.62 5.50
N LEU A 333 -18.36 19.51 6.06
CA LEU A 333 -18.14 20.84 5.51
C LEU A 333 -17.47 20.76 4.14
N ARG A 334 -16.47 19.88 3.96
CA ARG A 334 -15.89 19.60 2.64
C ARG A 334 -16.98 19.16 1.66
N PHE A 335 -17.81 18.19 2.03
CA PHE A 335 -18.92 17.71 1.19
C PHE A 335 -19.88 18.84 0.80
N VAL A 336 -20.22 19.74 1.72
CA VAL A 336 -21.08 20.89 1.43
C VAL A 336 -20.49 21.79 0.34
N TYR A 337 -19.18 22.00 0.32
CA TYR A 337 -18.50 22.84 -0.68
C TYR A 337 -18.22 22.13 -2.01
N THR A 338 -17.88 20.84 -1.99
CA THR A 338 -17.38 20.13 -3.16
C THR A 338 -18.38 19.13 -3.75
N GLY A 339 -19.39 18.73 -2.98
CA GLY A 339 -20.34 17.67 -3.34
C GLY A 339 -19.78 16.25 -3.22
N ALA A 340 -18.53 16.08 -2.76
CA ALA A 340 -17.90 14.77 -2.59
C ALA A 340 -16.80 14.82 -1.53
N VAL A 341 -16.68 13.75 -0.74
CA VAL A 341 -15.62 13.61 0.26
C VAL A 341 -15.26 12.13 0.47
N ASP A 342 -13.96 11.83 0.53
CA ASP A 342 -13.50 10.51 0.94
C ASP A 342 -13.66 10.39 2.46
N THR A 343 -14.47 9.43 2.91
CA THR A 343 -14.77 9.23 4.33
C THR A 343 -13.92 8.10 4.89
N PRO A 344 -12.96 8.35 5.79
CA PRO A 344 -12.19 7.30 6.44
C PRO A 344 -13.10 6.38 7.27
N ALA A 345 -12.85 5.06 7.23
CA ALA A 345 -13.66 4.07 7.93
C ALA A 345 -13.84 4.37 9.44
N ALA A 346 -12.78 4.89 10.09
CA ALA A 346 -12.80 5.26 11.50
C ALA A 346 -13.75 6.43 11.84
N LEU A 347 -14.02 7.31 10.88
CA LEU A 347 -14.92 8.47 11.05
C LEU A 347 -16.32 8.23 10.47
N ALA A 348 -16.51 7.18 9.67
CA ALA A 348 -17.75 6.91 8.95
C ALA A 348 -19.00 6.86 9.84
N PRO A 349 -19.01 6.20 11.04
CA PRO A 349 -20.17 6.24 11.92
C PRO A 349 -20.54 7.67 12.36
N SER A 350 -19.54 8.46 12.78
CA SER A 350 -19.75 9.83 13.23
C SER A 350 -20.18 10.76 12.10
N VAL A 351 -19.68 10.54 10.87
CA VAL A 351 -20.12 11.29 9.68
C VAL A 351 -21.57 10.93 9.33
N ALA A 352 -21.94 9.65 9.36
CA ALA A 352 -23.30 9.22 9.07
C ALA A 352 -24.32 9.82 10.06
N GLU A 353 -24.05 9.73 11.36
CA GLU A 353 -24.88 10.35 12.41
C GLU A 353 -25.03 11.86 12.22
N LEU A 354 -23.91 12.54 11.95
CA LEU A 354 -23.90 13.99 11.79
C LEU A 354 -24.62 14.43 10.50
N ALA A 355 -24.45 13.69 9.41
CA ALA A 355 -25.10 13.95 8.14
C ALA A 355 -26.62 13.74 8.22
N ASP A 356 -27.09 12.69 8.91
CA ASP A 356 -28.51 12.49 9.19
C ASP A 356 -29.11 13.66 9.96
N ARG A 357 -28.44 14.06 11.06
CA ARG A 357 -28.89 15.18 11.90
C ARG A 357 -28.90 16.52 11.18
N LEU A 358 -27.92 16.76 10.31
CA LEU A 358 -27.81 17.99 9.51
C LEU A 358 -28.55 17.90 8.16
N LEU A 359 -29.39 16.86 7.97
CA LEU A 359 -30.25 16.68 6.80
C LEU A 359 -29.47 16.65 5.47
N LEU A 360 -28.40 15.84 5.43
CA LEU A 360 -27.56 15.57 4.25
C LEU A 360 -27.67 14.08 3.88
N PRO A 361 -28.76 13.65 3.21
CA PRO A 361 -29.07 12.25 3.00
C PRO A 361 -28.05 11.52 2.11
N GLU A 362 -27.47 12.20 1.10
CA GLU A 362 -26.45 11.60 0.23
C GLU A 362 -25.18 11.26 1.01
N LEU A 363 -24.65 12.21 1.80
CA LEU A 363 -23.48 11.98 2.65
C LEU A 363 -23.75 10.93 3.72
N CYS A 364 -24.96 10.91 4.28
CA CYS A 364 -25.38 9.88 5.24
C CYS A 364 -25.33 8.49 4.60
N SER A 365 -25.92 8.32 3.42
CA SER A 365 -25.90 7.06 2.66
C SER A 365 -24.48 6.63 2.30
N ASP A 366 -23.64 7.54 1.82
CA ASP A 366 -22.26 7.26 1.44
C ASP A 366 -21.44 6.79 2.66
N ALA A 367 -21.58 7.47 3.80
CA ALA A 367 -20.91 7.08 5.04
C ALA A 367 -21.41 5.74 5.59
N GLN A 368 -22.71 5.44 5.48
CA GLN A 368 -23.27 4.12 5.83
C GLN A 368 -22.70 3.00 4.96
N ALA A 369 -22.48 3.26 3.65
CA ALA A 369 -21.85 2.28 2.76
C ALA A 369 -20.40 2.00 3.17
N VAL A 370 -19.64 3.03 3.59
CA VAL A 370 -18.29 2.85 4.14
C VAL A 370 -18.33 2.00 5.41
N VAL A 371 -19.27 2.26 6.33
CA VAL A 371 -19.45 1.43 7.54
C VAL A 371 -19.67 -0.03 7.16
N LEU A 372 -20.60 -0.30 6.22
CA LEU A 372 -20.91 -1.66 5.77
C LEU A 372 -19.69 -2.36 5.15
N SER A 373 -18.91 -1.65 4.35
CA SER A 373 -17.71 -2.21 3.68
C SER A 373 -16.59 -2.62 4.65
N GLY A 374 -16.55 -2.01 5.83
CA GLY A 374 -15.56 -2.28 6.88
C GLY A 374 -16.05 -3.20 8.01
N VAL A 375 -17.22 -3.84 7.85
CA VAL A 375 -17.77 -4.75 8.87
C VAL A 375 -16.89 -5.99 8.99
N SER A 376 -16.66 -6.42 10.22
CA SER A 376 -15.94 -7.63 10.58
C SER A 376 -16.61 -8.32 11.76
N ALA A 377 -16.15 -9.54 12.09
CA ALA A 377 -16.67 -10.31 13.21
C ALA A 377 -16.54 -9.56 14.56
N GLU A 378 -15.50 -8.74 14.71
CA GLU A 378 -15.25 -7.92 15.90
C GLU A 378 -16.16 -6.69 15.98
N THR A 379 -16.51 -6.10 14.83
CA THR A 379 -17.18 -4.79 14.78
C THR A 379 -18.70 -4.89 14.64
N VAL A 380 -19.23 -5.95 14.00
CA VAL A 380 -20.67 -6.06 13.68
C VAL A 380 -21.57 -5.95 14.92
N VAL A 381 -21.14 -6.50 16.05
CA VAL A 381 -21.93 -6.56 17.28
C VAL A 381 -22.12 -5.18 17.90
N GLY A 382 -21.16 -4.26 17.69
CA GLY A 382 -21.30 -2.85 18.07
C GLY A 382 -22.11 -2.03 17.06
N SER A 383 -21.99 -2.36 15.77
CA SER A 383 -22.70 -1.63 14.70
C SER A 383 -24.21 -1.88 14.68
N LEU A 384 -24.66 -3.08 15.07
CA LEU A 384 -26.07 -3.46 15.12
C LEU A 384 -26.93 -2.57 16.03
N PRO A 385 -26.66 -2.46 17.35
CA PRO A 385 -27.45 -1.62 18.25
C PRO A 385 -27.24 -0.13 17.98
N TRP A 386 -26.09 0.24 17.42
CA TRP A 386 -25.84 1.60 16.94
C TRP A 386 -26.79 1.99 15.81
N ALA A 387 -26.91 1.17 14.75
CA ALA A 387 -27.80 1.43 13.63
C ALA A 387 -29.29 1.38 14.04
N GLU A 388 -29.66 0.47 14.94
CA GLU A 388 -31.02 0.39 15.50
C GLU A 388 -31.43 1.68 16.20
N ARG A 389 -30.55 2.23 17.05
CA ARG A 389 -30.82 3.45 17.81
C ARG A 389 -31.06 4.68 16.93
N LEU A 390 -30.45 4.73 15.75
CA LEU A 390 -30.58 5.85 14.81
C LEU A 390 -31.84 5.77 13.93
N GLY A 391 -32.53 4.63 13.94
CA GLY A 391 -33.89 4.52 13.41
C GLY A 391 -33.99 4.50 11.88
N ALA A 392 -34.98 5.21 11.34
CA ALA A 392 -35.46 5.01 9.96
C ALA A 392 -34.39 5.21 8.88
N SER A 393 -33.55 6.24 9.01
CA SER A 393 -32.46 6.55 8.06
C SER A 393 -31.38 5.46 8.00
N PHE A 394 -31.32 4.58 9.01
CA PHE A 394 -30.33 3.50 9.13
C PHE A 394 -30.95 2.11 8.97
N SER A 395 -32.25 2.02 8.66
CA SER A 395 -32.98 0.75 8.54
C SER A 395 -32.41 -0.19 7.47
N SER A 396 -31.96 0.36 6.33
CA SER A 396 -31.29 -0.41 5.27
C SER A 396 -29.94 -0.94 5.75
N LEU A 397 -29.14 -0.11 6.43
CA LEU A 397 -27.87 -0.54 7.00
C LEU A 397 -28.07 -1.62 8.06
N LEU A 398 -29.01 -1.43 8.98
CA LEU A 398 -29.35 -2.41 10.01
C LEU A 398 -29.74 -3.76 9.40
N SER A 399 -30.51 -3.74 8.31
CA SER A 399 -30.89 -4.97 7.58
C SER A 399 -29.67 -5.67 6.97
N SER A 400 -28.75 -4.92 6.36
CA SER A 400 -27.50 -5.46 5.82
C SER A 400 -26.57 -6.00 6.91
N LEU A 401 -26.46 -5.31 8.05
CA LEU A 401 -25.67 -5.77 9.20
C LEU A 401 -26.24 -7.06 9.79
N LYS A 402 -27.56 -7.18 9.90
CA LYS A 402 -28.23 -8.41 10.33
C LYS A 402 -27.95 -9.56 9.36
N ALA A 403 -28.04 -9.32 8.05
CA ALA A 403 -27.75 -10.33 7.04
C ALA A 403 -26.28 -10.82 7.15
N TRP A 404 -25.34 -9.88 7.24
CA TRP A 404 -23.92 -10.18 7.40
C TRP A 404 -23.65 -11.00 8.68
N TYR A 405 -24.25 -10.60 9.81
CA TYR A 405 -24.13 -11.34 11.08
C TYR A 405 -24.62 -12.78 10.96
N LEU A 406 -25.76 -13.01 10.31
CA LEU A 406 -26.32 -14.36 10.17
C LEU A 406 -25.45 -15.27 9.30
N GLU A 407 -24.78 -14.71 8.30
CA GLU A 407 -23.83 -15.42 7.45
C GLU A 407 -22.55 -15.79 8.20
N HIS A 408 -22.03 -14.89 9.04
CA HIS A 408 -20.73 -15.04 9.74
C HIS A 408 -20.87 -15.35 11.24
N HIS A 409 -22.01 -15.89 11.68
CA HIS A 409 -22.34 -15.99 13.12
C HIS A 409 -21.36 -16.83 13.95
N GLU A 410 -20.73 -17.85 13.36
CA GLU A 410 -19.71 -18.67 14.04
C GLU A 410 -18.45 -17.84 14.32
N GLU A 411 -17.96 -17.08 13.33
CA GLU A 411 -16.82 -16.17 13.47
C GLU A 411 -17.10 -15.08 14.52
N VAL A 412 -18.32 -14.53 14.54
CA VAL A 412 -18.72 -13.51 15.51
C VAL A 412 -18.75 -14.07 16.94
N GLN A 413 -19.19 -15.32 17.13
CA GLN A 413 -19.18 -15.97 18.43
C GLN A 413 -17.77 -16.17 18.98
N GLU A 414 -16.82 -16.48 18.10
CA GLU A 414 -15.41 -16.63 18.46
C GLU A 414 -14.74 -15.28 18.72
N ALA A 415 -14.94 -14.30 17.83
CA ALA A 415 -14.25 -13.02 17.88
C ALA A 415 -14.80 -12.04 18.93
N ALA A 416 -16.12 -12.05 19.19
CA ALA A 416 -16.80 -11.04 20.01
C ALA A 416 -17.80 -11.59 21.06
N PRO A 417 -17.43 -12.60 21.89
CA PRO A 417 -18.36 -13.22 22.85
C PRO A 417 -18.87 -12.22 23.91
N ASP A 418 -18.04 -11.31 24.39
CA ASP A 418 -18.45 -10.26 25.33
C ASP A 418 -19.22 -9.12 24.66
N GLY A 419 -19.04 -8.92 23.36
CA GLY A 419 -19.90 -8.07 22.55
C GLY A 419 -21.33 -8.61 22.54
N LEU A 420 -21.51 -9.91 22.31
CA LEU A 420 -22.82 -10.56 22.25
C LEU A 420 -23.58 -10.46 23.58
N LYS A 421 -22.88 -10.61 24.70
CA LYS A 421 -23.47 -10.39 26.03
C LYS A 421 -23.94 -8.95 26.19
N ARG A 422 -23.13 -7.96 25.78
CA ARG A 422 -23.54 -6.55 25.80
C ARG A 422 -24.76 -6.30 24.92
N LEU A 423 -24.78 -6.87 23.71
CA LEU A 423 -25.91 -6.75 22.79
C LEU A 423 -27.22 -7.29 23.39
N SER A 424 -27.18 -8.40 24.14
CA SER A 424 -28.37 -8.93 24.84
C SER A 424 -28.93 -8.06 25.94
N VAL A 425 -28.11 -7.16 26.49
CA VAL A 425 -28.53 -6.22 27.53
C VAL A 425 -28.98 -4.90 26.90
N GLU A 426 -28.24 -4.40 25.90
CA GLU A 426 -28.50 -3.11 25.25
C GLU A 426 -29.69 -3.14 24.30
N SER A 427 -29.84 -4.23 23.52
CA SER A 427 -30.90 -4.40 22.52
C SER A 427 -31.49 -5.82 22.57
N PRO A 428 -32.35 -6.13 23.55
CA PRO A 428 -32.90 -7.48 23.72
C PRO A 428 -33.79 -7.91 22.55
N ASP A 429 -34.58 -7.00 21.97
CA ASP A 429 -35.45 -7.30 20.83
C ASP A 429 -34.63 -7.65 19.58
N LEU A 430 -33.54 -6.90 19.33
CA LEU A 430 -32.59 -7.17 18.27
C LEU A 430 -31.97 -8.56 18.43
N MET A 431 -31.58 -8.94 19.64
CA MET A 431 -31.06 -10.29 19.91
C MET A 431 -32.09 -11.38 19.66
N VAL A 432 -33.35 -11.19 20.08
CA VAL A 432 -34.43 -12.14 19.79
C VAL A 432 -34.59 -12.33 18.29
N GLU A 433 -34.54 -11.25 17.51
CA GLU A 433 -34.63 -11.30 16.05
C GLU A 433 -33.46 -12.09 15.43
N LEU A 434 -32.23 -11.84 15.88
CA LEU A 434 -31.03 -12.54 15.41
C LEU A 434 -31.07 -14.04 15.74
N VAL A 435 -31.44 -14.41 16.97
CA VAL A 435 -31.60 -15.82 17.39
C VAL A 435 -32.71 -16.51 16.58
N GLY A 436 -33.82 -15.82 16.33
CA GLY A 436 -34.88 -16.29 15.45
C GLY A 436 -34.42 -16.45 14.00
N GLY A 437 -33.53 -15.57 13.53
CA GLY A 437 -32.85 -15.66 12.23
C GLY A 437 -31.97 -16.92 12.12
N LEU A 438 -31.08 -17.15 13.08
CA LEU A 438 -30.20 -18.33 13.14
C LEU A 438 -30.99 -19.63 13.16
N SER A 439 -32.08 -19.68 13.95
CA SER A 439 -32.97 -20.84 14.01
C SER A 439 -33.61 -21.16 12.65
N ARG A 440 -33.98 -20.13 11.88
CA ARG A 440 -34.52 -20.29 10.51
C ARG A 440 -33.44 -20.75 9.54
N LEU A 441 -32.23 -20.23 9.66
CA LEU A 441 -31.09 -20.60 8.81
C LEU A 441 -30.68 -22.07 9.04
N ALA A 442 -30.63 -22.52 10.30
CA ALA A 442 -30.37 -23.92 10.65
C ALA A 442 -31.44 -24.88 10.11
N LYS A 443 -32.72 -24.48 10.13
CA LYS A 443 -33.81 -25.28 9.52
C LYS A 443 -33.62 -25.42 8.00
N ARG A 444 -33.26 -24.34 7.30
CA ARG A 444 -33.02 -24.37 5.85
C ARG A 444 -31.86 -25.30 5.45
N ARG A 445 -30.74 -25.28 6.20
CA ARG A 445 -29.57 -26.15 5.96
C ARG A 445 -29.84 -27.64 6.22
N ARG A 446 -30.89 -28.00 6.97
CA ARG A 446 -31.29 -29.41 7.18
C ARG A 446 -32.23 -29.95 6.10
N THR A 447 -32.87 -29.05 5.35
CA THR A 447 -33.86 -29.38 4.31
C THR A 447 -33.33 -29.25 2.88
N ALA A 448 -32.13 -28.66 2.72
CA ALA A 448 -31.34 -28.62 1.49
C ALA A 448 -30.26 -29.70 1.58
#